data_AF-A0A965RPG3-F1
#
_entry.id   AF-A0A965RPG3-F1
#
_cell.length_a   1.000
_cell.length_b   1.000
_cell.length_c   1.000
_cell.angle_alpha   90.00
_cell.angle_beta   90.00
_cell.angle_gamma   90.00
#
_symmetry.space_group_name_H-M   'P 1'
#
loop_
_entity.id
_entity.type
_entity.pdbx_description
1 polymer ?
#
loop_
_entity_poly.entity_id
_entity_poly.type
_entity_poly.pdbx_seq_one_letter_code
_entity_poly.pdbx_strand_id
1 'polypeptide(L)'
;MTLIHAFRVSLFCLFLAPITGSWAAPLPGEPTYLLPLNCSELLPDNSTFVSYFDSVARGQVLADKALSQKIFRVLALREKLNDSPHLFEGANPVDIVIRRTLCYYRQQKDALQPVPYYDPKLLSFLKENMGELEKKVEAVILECQYKLISKELLETRAKKNQALVDSAKKQAEKTAGQVFDKIHQQALRKAKNQ
;
A
#
# COMPACT_ATOMS: atom_id res chain seq x y z
N MET A 1 -39.21 -57.31 3.06
CA MET A 1 -40.08 -56.33 2.39
C MET A 1 -39.17 -55.20 1.89
N THR A 2 -38.67 -55.29 0.65
CA THR A 2 -39.14 -54.51 -0.54
C THR A 2 -39.00 -53.00 -0.29
N LEU A 3 -37.92 -52.30 -0.70
CA LEU A 3 -37.56 -51.88 -2.08
C LEU A 3 -38.74 -51.27 -2.84
N ILE A 4 -38.64 -49.96 -3.16
CA ILE A 4 -39.30 -49.12 -4.21
C ILE A 4 -39.05 -47.66 -3.78
N HIS A 5 -38.17 -46.90 -4.46
CA HIS A 5 -38.50 -45.96 -5.56
C HIS A 5 -39.47 -44.85 -5.10
N ALA A 6 -39.33 -43.56 -5.40
CA ALA A 6 -38.64 -42.88 -6.47
C ALA A 6 -38.96 -41.37 -6.33
N PHE A 7 -38.20 -40.54 -7.06
CA PHE A 7 -38.65 -39.27 -7.63
C PHE A 7 -38.98 -38.10 -6.68
N ARG A 8 -38.05 -37.13 -6.64
CA ARG A 8 -38.40 -35.75 -7.02
C ARG A 8 -37.19 -35.05 -7.63
N VAL A 9 -37.02 -35.29 -8.91
CA VAL A 9 -36.37 -34.40 -9.88
C VAL A 9 -37.34 -33.26 -10.16
N SER A 10 -36.96 -32.03 -9.86
CA SER A 10 -37.44 -30.83 -10.57
C SER A 10 -36.53 -29.66 -10.24
N LEU A 11 -35.64 -29.28 -11.16
CA LEU A 11 -35.93 -28.35 -12.25
C LEU A 11 -35.57 -26.92 -11.80
N PHE A 12 -34.27 -26.62 -11.77
CA PHE A 12 -33.79 -25.23 -11.83
C PHE A 12 -32.43 -25.17 -12.54
N CYS A 13 -32.44 -25.63 -13.80
CA CYS A 13 -31.50 -25.15 -14.81
C CYS A 13 -32.24 -24.10 -15.61
N LEU A 14 -31.69 -22.89 -15.73
CA LEU A 14 -31.66 -22.05 -16.94
C LEU A 14 -31.38 -20.59 -16.53
N PHE A 15 -30.11 -20.26 -16.29
CA PHE A 15 -29.51 -18.96 -16.62
C PHE A 15 -27.98 -19.14 -16.64
N LEU A 16 -27.50 -19.95 -17.57
CA LEU A 16 -26.10 -19.98 -17.97
C LEU A 16 -25.98 -19.09 -19.21
N ALA A 17 -25.67 -17.82 -18.98
CA ALA A 17 -25.16 -16.95 -20.03
C ALA A 17 -23.84 -17.53 -20.55
N PRO A 18 -23.61 -17.59 -21.88
CA PRO A 18 -22.30 -17.93 -22.40
C PRO A 18 -21.40 -16.72 -22.20
N ILE A 19 -20.68 -16.67 -21.07
CA ILE A 19 -19.48 -15.85 -20.99
C ILE A 19 -18.49 -16.56 -21.90
N THR A 20 -18.39 -16.08 -23.15
CA THR A 20 -17.26 -16.35 -24.03
C THR A 20 -16.04 -15.66 -23.42
N GLY A 21 -15.54 -16.22 -22.31
CA GLY A 21 -14.15 -16.04 -21.94
C GLY A 21 -13.34 -16.90 -22.89
N SER A 22 -12.36 -16.32 -23.56
CA SER A 22 -11.25 -17.09 -24.08
C SER A 22 -10.53 -17.74 -22.90
N TRP A 23 -10.95 -18.95 -22.54
CA TRP A 23 -10.21 -19.79 -21.61
C TRP A 23 -9.01 -20.28 -22.41
N ALA A 24 -7.86 -19.65 -22.19
CA ALA A 24 -6.60 -20.29 -22.48
C ALA A 24 -6.64 -21.67 -21.82
N ALA A 25 -6.53 -22.72 -22.61
CA ALA A 25 -6.48 -24.09 -22.11
C ALA A 25 -5.38 -24.15 -21.03
N PRO A 26 -5.64 -24.74 -19.85
CA PRO A 26 -4.59 -24.98 -18.88
C PRO A 26 -3.57 -25.89 -19.57
N LEU A 27 -2.38 -25.37 -19.84
CA LEU A 27 -1.25 -26.20 -20.25
C LEU A 27 -1.06 -27.26 -19.16
N PRO A 28 -1.04 -28.56 -19.50
CA PRO A 28 -0.79 -29.61 -18.53
C PRO A 28 0.66 -29.48 -18.03
N GLY A 29 0.80 -28.89 -16.85
CA GLY A 29 2.05 -28.65 -16.16
C GLY A 29 1.73 -27.95 -14.85
N GLU A 30 2.55 -28.14 -13.80
CA GLU A 30 2.42 -27.32 -12.60
C GLU A 30 2.44 -25.84 -13.01
N PRO A 31 1.62 -24.97 -12.40
CA PRO A 31 1.69 -23.54 -12.66
C PRO A 31 3.08 -23.03 -12.27
N THR A 32 3.95 -22.91 -13.27
CA THR A 32 5.30 -22.38 -13.07
C THR A 32 5.18 -20.87 -12.90
N TYR A 33 5.14 -20.41 -11.65
CA TYR A 33 5.25 -19.00 -11.36
C TYR A 33 6.67 -18.53 -11.70
N LEU A 34 6.76 -17.60 -12.64
CA LEU A 34 8.01 -17.05 -13.16
C LEU A 34 8.23 -15.65 -12.60
N LEU A 35 9.49 -15.34 -12.32
CA LEU A 35 9.86 -14.00 -11.89
C LEU A 35 9.53 -13.01 -13.01
N PRO A 36 8.82 -11.89 -12.74
CA PRO A 36 8.42 -10.93 -13.77
C PRO A 36 9.62 -10.28 -14.49
N LEU A 37 9.69 -10.43 -15.82
CA LEU A 37 10.82 -10.00 -16.65
C LEU A 37 11.07 -8.49 -16.61
N ASN A 38 10.02 -7.70 -16.43
CA ASN A 38 10.11 -6.25 -16.46
C ASN A 38 10.43 -5.68 -15.08
N CYS A 39 11.66 -5.22 -14.90
CA CYS A 39 12.13 -4.53 -13.70
C CYS A 39 12.17 -3.01 -13.84
N SER A 40 11.58 -2.44 -14.90
CA SER A 40 11.53 -1.00 -15.10
C SER A 40 10.83 -0.34 -13.93
N GLU A 41 11.48 0.68 -13.36
CA GLU A 41 10.96 1.30 -12.15
C GLU A 41 9.61 2.02 -12.35
N LEU A 42 9.28 2.29 -13.61
CA LEU A 42 8.13 3.06 -14.09
C LEU A 42 6.81 2.30 -14.06
N LEU A 43 6.80 0.98 -13.85
CA LEU A 43 5.53 0.26 -13.73
C LEU A 43 4.93 0.47 -12.33
N PRO A 44 3.67 0.95 -12.24
CA PRO A 44 3.00 1.19 -10.97
C PRO A 44 2.54 -0.11 -10.30
N ASP A 45 2.45 -1.20 -11.06
CA ASP A 45 1.96 -2.49 -10.56
C ASP A 45 3.10 -3.36 -10.04
N ASN A 46 3.09 -3.58 -8.72
CA ASN A 46 4.03 -4.48 -8.03
C ASN A 46 3.41 -5.84 -7.70
N SER A 47 2.14 -6.07 -8.03
CA SER A 47 1.38 -7.27 -7.62
C SER A 47 2.04 -8.56 -8.09
N THR A 48 2.56 -8.59 -9.32
CA THR A 48 3.22 -9.77 -9.88
C THR A 48 4.48 -10.18 -9.11
N PHE A 49 5.21 -9.21 -8.57
CA PHE A 49 6.39 -9.48 -7.73
C PHE A 49 5.98 -10.05 -6.37
N VAL A 50 4.92 -9.51 -5.78
CA VAL A 50 4.38 -10.02 -4.51
C VAL A 50 3.81 -11.43 -4.67
N SER A 51 3.03 -11.69 -5.73
CA SER A 51 2.50 -13.02 -6.03
C SER A 51 3.61 -14.04 -6.30
N TYR A 52 4.66 -13.64 -7.00
CA TYR A 52 5.84 -14.48 -7.18
C TYR A 52 6.53 -14.77 -5.84
N PHE A 53 6.70 -13.76 -4.99
CA PHE A 53 7.31 -13.90 -3.67
C PHE A 53 6.50 -14.83 -2.75
N ASP A 54 5.17 -14.72 -2.77
CA ASP A 54 4.26 -15.67 -2.10
C ASP A 54 4.39 -17.10 -2.65
N SER A 55 4.53 -17.24 -3.97
CA SER A 55 4.73 -18.54 -4.60
C SER A 55 6.04 -19.20 -4.17
N VAL A 56 7.13 -18.42 -4.02
CA VAL A 56 8.39 -18.90 -3.43
C VAL A 56 8.16 -19.36 -1.99
N ALA A 57 7.44 -18.58 -1.18
CA ALA A 57 7.14 -18.94 0.20
C ALA A 57 6.42 -20.29 0.29
N ARG A 58 5.35 -20.47 -0.51
CA ARG A 58 4.53 -21.67 -0.58
C ARG A 58 5.32 -22.87 -1.10
N GLY A 59 6.08 -22.68 -2.18
CA GLY A 59 6.90 -23.71 -2.79
C GLY A 59 7.99 -24.26 -1.87
N GLN A 60 8.49 -23.43 -0.95
CA GLN A 60 9.56 -23.80 -0.03
C GLN A 60 9.06 -24.29 1.34
N VAL A 61 7.75 -24.39 1.60
CA VAL A 61 7.22 -24.79 2.92
C VAL A 61 7.78 -26.13 3.39
N LEU A 62 7.88 -27.11 2.49
CA LEU A 62 8.36 -28.46 2.80
C LEU A 62 9.89 -28.58 2.72
N ALA A 63 10.52 -27.91 1.75
CA ALA A 63 11.95 -28.02 1.49
C ALA A 63 12.80 -27.15 2.43
N ASP A 64 12.35 -25.92 2.72
CA ASP A 64 13.04 -24.98 3.60
C ASP A 64 12.03 -24.11 4.37
N LYS A 65 11.56 -24.68 5.47
CA LYS A 65 10.60 -24.02 6.37
C LYS A 65 11.12 -22.69 6.91
N ALA A 66 12.42 -22.55 7.16
CA ALA A 66 12.99 -21.34 7.74
C ALA A 66 12.94 -20.17 6.75
N LEU A 67 13.31 -20.41 5.48
CA LEU A 67 13.17 -19.41 4.43
C LEU A 67 11.70 -19.02 4.22
N SER A 68 10.82 -20.02 4.12
CA SER A 68 9.37 -19.81 3.94
C SER A 68 8.77 -18.94 5.05
N GLN A 69 9.11 -19.22 6.31
CA GLN A 69 8.67 -18.43 7.46
C GLN A 69 9.10 -16.96 7.38
N LYS A 70 10.34 -16.68 6.97
CA LYS A 70 10.82 -15.30 6.80
C LYS A 70 10.06 -14.57 5.71
N ILE A 71 9.81 -15.23 4.58
CA ILE A 71 9.04 -14.64 3.47
C ILE A 71 7.60 -14.35 3.93
N PHE A 72 6.94 -15.31 4.58
CA PHE A 72 5.59 -15.10 5.12
C PHE A 72 5.53 -13.99 6.17
N ARG A 73 6.58 -13.82 6.99
CA ARG A 73 6.66 -12.70 7.93
C ARG A 73 6.65 -11.36 7.22
N VAL A 74 7.42 -11.21 6.13
CA VAL A 74 7.43 -9.99 5.31
C VAL A 74 6.04 -9.75 4.69
N LEU A 75 5.40 -10.79 4.16
CA LEU A 75 4.05 -10.70 3.59
C LEU A 75 2.98 -10.35 4.63
N ALA A 76 3.09 -10.87 5.86
CA ALA A 76 2.19 -10.52 6.95
C ALA A 76 2.36 -9.07 7.42
N LEU A 77 3.61 -8.56 7.44
CA LEU A 77 3.86 -7.14 7.73
C LEU A 77 3.26 -6.23 6.65
N ARG A 78 3.36 -6.63 5.38
CA ARG A 78 2.70 -5.95 4.26
C ARG A 78 1.18 -5.91 4.45
N GLU A 79 0.55 -7.02 4.81
CA GLU A 79 -0.90 -7.09 5.03
C GLU A 79 -1.35 -6.15 6.16
N LYS A 80 -0.67 -6.18 7.31
CA LYS A 80 -0.94 -5.26 8.43
C LYS A 80 -0.84 -3.79 8.04
N LEU A 81 0.07 -3.46 7.13
CA LEU A 81 0.18 -2.11 6.59
C LEU A 81 -1.02 -1.76 5.69
N ASN A 82 -1.50 -2.66 4.85
CA ASN A 82 -2.69 -2.45 4.02
C ASN A 82 -3.96 -2.23 4.85
N ASP A 83 -4.06 -2.86 6.02
CA ASP A 83 -5.17 -2.64 6.95
C ASP A 83 -5.16 -1.26 7.61
N SER A 84 -4.09 -0.48 7.42
CA SER A 84 -3.91 0.86 7.97
C SER A 84 -4.02 1.92 6.86
N PRO A 85 -5.25 2.21 6.35
CA PRO A 85 -5.46 3.06 5.17
C PRO A 85 -4.94 4.49 5.33
N HIS A 86 -4.74 4.94 6.58
CA HIS A 86 -4.17 6.25 6.87
C HIS A 86 -2.65 6.35 6.62
N LEU A 87 -1.94 5.21 6.49
CA LEU A 87 -0.47 5.20 6.38
C LEU A 87 0.05 5.48 4.97
N PHE A 88 -0.75 5.30 3.91
CA PHE A 88 -0.29 5.58 2.54
C PHE A 88 -1.44 5.83 1.55
N GLU A 89 -1.37 6.97 0.86
CA GLU A 89 -2.16 7.27 -0.34
C GLU A 89 -1.40 6.74 -1.58
N GLY A 90 -1.43 5.41 -1.81
CA GLY A 90 -0.78 4.83 -2.99
C GLY A 90 -0.29 3.40 -2.83
N ALA A 91 0.87 3.10 -3.42
CA ALA A 91 1.46 1.77 -3.37
C ALA A 91 2.03 1.45 -1.98
N ASN A 92 1.80 0.22 -1.50
CA ASN A 92 2.41 -0.25 -0.26
C ASN A 92 3.95 -0.23 -0.42
N PRO A 93 4.69 0.45 0.46
CA PRO A 93 6.12 0.62 0.26
C PRO A 93 6.90 -0.69 0.45
N VAL A 94 6.34 -1.70 1.12
CA VAL A 94 6.91 -3.05 1.19
C VAL A 94 6.94 -3.70 -0.20
N ASP A 95 5.95 -3.43 -1.05
CA ASP A 95 5.89 -3.98 -2.41
C ASP A 95 7.06 -3.46 -3.25
N ILE A 96 7.46 -2.21 -3.03
CA ILE A 96 8.63 -1.60 -3.67
C ILE A 96 9.91 -2.29 -3.21
N VAL A 97 10.04 -2.59 -1.92
CA VAL A 97 11.22 -3.29 -1.38
C VAL A 97 11.31 -4.72 -1.94
N ILE A 98 10.19 -5.46 -1.98
CA ILE A 98 10.12 -6.80 -2.58
C ILE A 98 10.54 -6.74 -4.06
N ARG A 99 9.97 -5.81 -4.83
CA ARG A 99 10.33 -5.62 -6.24
C ARG A 99 11.82 -5.34 -6.39
N ARG A 100 12.37 -4.38 -5.64
CA ARG A 100 13.79 -4.00 -5.73
C ARG A 100 14.71 -5.17 -5.45
N THR A 101 14.42 -5.98 -4.42
CA THR A 101 15.22 -7.17 -4.09
C THR A 101 15.18 -8.21 -5.22
N LEU A 102 14.00 -8.50 -5.77
CA LEU A 102 13.87 -9.47 -6.86
C LEU A 102 14.49 -8.97 -8.17
N CYS A 103 14.37 -7.68 -8.44
CA CYS A 103 14.98 -7.05 -9.61
C CYS A 103 16.50 -6.95 -9.50
N TYR A 104 17.03 -6.73 -8.29
CA TYR A 104 18.46 -6.79 -8.04
C TYR A 104 19.04 -8.17 -8.40
N TYR A 105 18.36 -9.25 -7.98
CA TYR A 105 18.75 -10.61 -8.41
C TYR A 105 18.74 -10.75 -9.94
N ARG A 106 17.70 -10.26 -10.61
CA ARG A 106 17.61 -10.35 -12.08
C ARG A 106 18.69 -9.55 -12.78
N GLN A 107 19.08 -8.38 -12.27
CA GLN A 107 20.16 -7.56 -12.83
C GLN A 107 21.54 -8.23 -12.70
N GLN A 108 21.75 -9.07 -11.68
CA GLN A 108 22.98 -9.84 -11.52
C GLN A 108 23.07 -11.07 -12.43
N LYS A 109 21.97 -11.47 -13.07
CA LYS A 109 21.88 -12.62 -13.97
C LYS A 109 21.52 -12.16 -15.38
N ASP A 110 21.62 -13.05 -16.36
CA ASP A 110 21.15 -12.74 -17.72
C ASP A 110 19.66 -12.37 -17.70
N ALA A 111 19.36 -11.10 -18.01
CA ALA A 111 18.07 -10.47 -17.79
C ALA A 111 16.89 -11.16 -18.50
N LEU A 112 17.16 -11.97 -19.52
CA LEU A 112 16.17 -12.58 -20.41
C LEU A 112 15.78 -14.01 -20.03
N GLN A 113 16.46 -14.64 -19.07
CA GLN A 113 16.12 -16.02 -18.70
C GLN A 113 14.90 -16.05 -17.76
N PRO A 114 13.95 -16.98 -18.00
CA PRO A 114 12.86 -17.23 -17.06
C PRO A 114 13.43 -17.84 -15.78
N VAL A 115 13.02 -17.29 -14.63
CA VAL A 115 13.45 -17.76 -13.31
C VAL A 115 12.23 -18.34 -12.60
N PRO A 116 12.13 -19.67 -12.43
CA PRO A 116 11.05 -20.28 -11.67
C PRO A 116 11.24 -20.06 -10.16
N TYR A 117 10.13 -20.11 -9.41
CA TYR A 117 10.16 -19.92 -7.95
C TYR A 117 11.02 -20.93 -7.19
N TYR A 118 11.29 -22.09 -7.78
CA TYR A 118 12.12 -23.17 -7.22
C TYR A 118 13.58 -23.13 -7.71
N ASP A 119 13.99 -22.09 -8.45
CA ASP A 119 15.36 -21.98 -8.95
C ASP A 119 16.40 -21.98 -7.79
N PRO A 120 17.36 -22.92 -7.76
CA PRO A 120 18.30 -23.03 -6.65
C PRO A 120 19.16 -21.78 -6.43
N LYS A 121 19.51 -21.04 -7.50
CA LYS A 121 20.34 -19.84 -7.39
C LYS A 121 19.55 -18.69 -6.77
N LEU A 122 18.28 -18.54 -7.15
CA LEU A 122 17.37 -17.59 -6.53
C LEU A 122 17.16 -17.92 -5.05
N LEU A 123 16.93 -19.19 -4.72
CA LEU A 123 16.74 -19.60 -3.34
C LEU A 123 17.97 -19.32 -2.48
N SER A 124 19.18 -19.56 -2.99
CA SER A 124 20.43 -19.18 -2.28
C SER A 124 20.51 -17.68 -2.07
N PHE A 125 20.27 -16.90 -3.12
CA PHE A 125 20.26 -15.44 -3.04
C PHE A 125 19.28 -14.95 -1.97
N LEU A 126 18.05 -15.47 -1.95
CA LEU A 126 17.06 -15.08 -0.95
C LEU A 126 17.53 -15.43 0.46
N LYS A 127 18.07 -16.64 0.70
CA LYS A 127 18.59 -17.04 2.02
C LYS A 127 19.64 -16.06 2.55
N GLU A 128 20.54 -15.62 1.69
CA GLU A 128 21.61 -14.68 2.03
C GLU A 128 21.07 -13.27 2.29
N ASN A 129 20.07 -12.83 1.53
CA ASN A 129 19.59 -11.44 1.54
C ASN A 129 18.30 -11.21 2.37
N MET A 130 17.64 -12.27 2.85
CA MET A 130 16.38 -12.14 3.60
C MET A 130 16.54 -11.29 4.86
N GLY A 131 17.67 -11.39 5.57
CA GLY A 131 17.90 -10.59 6.78
C GLY A 131 18.04 -9.10 6.49
N GLU A 132 18.61 -8.73 5.34
CA GLU A 132 18.66 -7.34 4.90
C GLU A 132 17.29 -6.86 4.44
N LEU A 133 16.54 -7.70 3.71
CA LEU A 133 15.18 -7.41 3.29
C LEU A 133 14.27 -7.13 4.50
N GLU A 134 14.31 -7.97 5.53
CA GLU A 134 13.53 -7.77 6.77
C GLU A 134 13.86 -6.41 7.42
N LYS A 135 15.14 -6.07 7.56
CA LYS A 135 15.57 -4.77 8.11
C LYS A 135 15.08 -3.58 7.27
N LYS A 136 15.16 -3.68 5.93
CA LYS A 136 14.66 -2.64 5.02
C LYS A 136 13.15 -2.47 5.14
N VAL A 137 12.42 -3.58 5.23
CA VAL A 137 10.97 -3.55 5.45
C VAL A 137 10.67 -2.85 6.77
N GLU A 138 11.27 -3.28 7.89
CA GLU A 138 11.08 -2.66 9.21
C GLU A 138 11.41 -1.15 9.20
N ALA A 139 12.51 -0.74 8.58
CA ALA A 139 12.89 0.67 8.45
C ALA A 139 11.82 1.49 7.69
N VAL A 140 11.30 0.95 6.60
CA VAL A 140 10.25 1.58 5.80
C VAL A 140 8.95 1.70 6.60
N ILE A 141 8.58 0.68 7.38
CA ILE A 141 7.40 0.74 8.27
C ILE A 141 7.56 1.88 9.28
N LEU A 142 8.72 1.95 9.94
CA LEU A 142 9.02 2.99 10.93
C LEU A 142 9.00 4.39 10.32
N GLU A 143 9.57 4.55 9.12
CA GLU A 143 9.55 5.83 8.39
C GLU A 143 8.11 6.26 8.07
N CYS A 144 7.26 5.34 7.61
CA CYS A 144 5.84 5.62 7.37
C CYS A 144 5.11 6.07 8.63
N GLN A 145 5.30 5.38 9.75
CA GLN A 145 4.70 5.75 11.04
C GLN A 145 5.19 7.12 11.51
N TYR A 146 6.49 7.41 11.38
CA TYR A 146 7.06 8.70 11.74
C TYR A 146 6.46 9.85 10.91
N LYS A 147 6.33 9.66 9.60
CA LYS A 147 5.72 10.66 8.71
C LYS A 147 4.27 10.95 9.08
N LEU A 148 3.50 9.93 9.46
CA LEU A 148 2.11 10.10 9.90
C LEU A 148 2.03 10.94 11.18
N ILE A 149 2.80 10.56 12.21
CA ILE A 149 2.83 11.31 13.49
C ILE A 149 3.26 12.76 13.26
N SER A 150 4.28 12.97 12.41
CA SER A 150 4.76 14.31 12.06
C SER A 150 3.67 15.13 11.36
N LYS A 151 2.96 14.54 10.40
CA LYS A 151 1.85 15.18 9.69
C LYS A 151 0.74 15.60 10.66
N GLU A 152 0.30 14.71 11.55
CA GLU A 152 -0.74 15.00 12.54
C GLU A 152 -0.34 16.13 13.51
N LEU A 153 0.92 16.14 13.97
CA LEU A 153 1.46 17.20 14.82
C LEU A 153 1.49 18.55 14.09
N LEU A 154 1.91 18.56 12.82
CA LEU A 154 1.94 19.75 12.00
C LEU A 154 0.54 20.29 11.71
N GLU A 155 -0.42 19.42 11.38
CA GLU A 155 -1.82 19.80 11.16
C GLU A 155 -2.46 20.37 12.43
N THR A 156 -2.20 19.75 13.59
CA THR A 156 -2.67 20.26 14.89
C THR A 156 -2.09 21.63 15.18
N ARG A 157 -0.80 21.84 14.90
CA ARG A 157 -0.14 23.14 15.08
C ARG A 157 -0.68 24.18 14.11
N ALA A 158 -0.91 23.81 12.85
CA ALA A 158 -1.50 24.67 11.84
C ALA A 158 -2.90 25.15 12.26
N LYS A 159 -3.75 24.26 12.77
CA LYS A 159 -5.08 24.63 13.29
C LYS A 159 -5.00 25.61 14.47
N LYS A 160 -4.07 25.39 15.42
CA LYS A 160 -3.84 26.31 16.54
C LYS A 160 -3.36 27.68 16.07
N ASN A 161 -2.40 27.71 15.15
CA ASN A 161 -1.89 28.95 14.58
C ASN A 161 -2.97 29.71 13.83
N GLN A 162 -3.80 29.01 13.05
CA GLN A 162 -4.92 29.62 12.34
C GLN A 162 -5.91 30.28 13.32
N ALA A 163 -6.28 29.58 14.40
CA ALA A 163 -7.15 30.13 15.43
C ALA A 163 -6.57 31.39 16.11
N LEU A 164 -5.26 31.43 16.33
CA LEU A 164 -4.57 32.61 16.86
C LEU A 164 -4.61 33.79 15.87
N VAL A 165 -4.36 33.54 14.58
CA VAL A 165 -4.45 34.55 13.53
C VAL A 165 -5.88 35.10 13.43
N ASP A 166 -6.89 34.23 13.44
CA ASP A 166 -8.30 34.64 13.36
C ASP A 166 -8.72 35.46 14.58
N SER A 167 -8.25 35.09 15.78
CA SER A 167 -8.49 35.85 17.01
C SER A 167 -7.83 37.23 16.97
N ALA A 168 -6.56 37.30 16.55
CA ALA A 168 -5.83 38.55 16.39
C ALA A 168 -6.48 39.46 15.33
N LYS A 169 -6.97 38.88 14.22
CA LYS A 169 -7.70 39.62 13.18
C LYS A 169 -8.99 40.23 13.73
N LYS A 170 -9.81 39.46 14.44
CA LYS A 170 -11.03 39.96 15.09
C LYS A 170 -10.73 41.07 16.10
N GLN A 171 -9.65 40.94 16.87
CA GLN A 171 -9.23 41.96 17.82
C GLN A 171 -8.75 43.24 17.12
N ALA A 172 -8.00 43.11 16.03
CA ALA A 172 -7.56 44.23 15.21
C ALA A 172 -8.75 44.97 14.57
N GLU A 173 -9.73 44.25 14.02
CA GLU A 173 -10.96 44.82 13.46
C GLU A 173 -11.77 45.59 14.52
N LYS A 174 -11.93 44.99 15.72
CA LYS A 174 -12.61 45.66 16.84
C LYS A 174 -11.88 46.94 17.27
N THR A 175 -10.55 46.89 17.34
CA THR A 175 -9.73 48.05 17.74
C THR A 175 -9.78 49.13 16.66
N ALA A 176 -9.72 48.76 15.38
CA ALA A 176 -9.83 49.69 14.26
C ALA A 176 -11.18 50.41 14.25
N GLY A 177 -12.29 49.69 14.48
CA GLY A 177 -13.62 50.30 14.63
C GLY A 177 -13.67 51.31 15.76
N GLN A 178 -13.14 50.96 16.95
CA GLN A 178 -13.08 51.89 18.09
C GLN A 178 -12.22 53.13 17.82
N VAL A 179 -11.09 52.97 17.12
CA VAL A 179 -10.22 54.09 16.75
C VAL A 179 -10.91 54.98 15.72
N PHE A 180 -11.56 54.40 14.72
CA PHE A 180 -12.34 55.12 13.72
C PHE A 180 -13.45 55.96 14.37
N ASP A 181 -14.26 55.36 15.25
CA ASP A 181 -15.34 56.06 15.96
C ASP A 181 -14.82 57.24 16.78
N LYS A 182 -13.68 57.06 17.47
CA LYS A 182 -13.03 58.14 18.24
C LYS A 182 -12.59 59.29 17.34
N ILE A 183 -11.92 58.99 16.23
CA ILE A 183 -11.44 60.00 15.28
C ILE A 183 -12.64 60.73 14.64
N HIS A 184 -13.67 59.99 14.25
CA HIS A 184 -14.88 60.55 13.65
C HIS A 184 -15.61 61.50 14.60
N GLN A 185 -15.83 61.12 15.85
CA GLN A 185 -16.43 61.98 16.87
C GLN A 185 -15.62 63.25 17.12
N GLN A 186 -14.28 63.15 17.16
CA GLN A 186 -13.40 64.30 17.30
C GLN A 186 -13.52 65.25 16.11
N ALA A 187 -13.58 64.73 14.89
CA ALA A 187 -13.76 65.53 13.67
C ALA A 187 -15.12 66.26 13.67
N LEU A 188 -16.22 65.56 14.03
CA LEU A 188 -17.55 66.17 14.15
C LEU A 188 -17.60 67.29 15.19
N ARG A 189 -16.94 67.12 16.34
CA ARG A 189 -16.86 68.17 17.38
C ARG A 189 -16.09 69.39 16.90
N LYS A 190 -14.98 69.19 16.17
CA LYS A 190 -14.20 70.30 15.59
C LYS A 190 -15.02 71.09 14.56
N ALA A 191 -15.77 70.40 13.69
CA ALA A 191 -16.61 71.04 12.68
C ALA A 191 -17.76 71.87 13.27
N LYS A 192 -18.32 71.47 14.42
CA LYS A 192 -19.41 72.21 15.09
C LYS A 192 -18.94 73.47 15.84
N ASN A 193 -17.65 73.57 16.15
CA ASN A 193 -17.08 74.69 16.91
C ASN A 193 -16.41 75.74 16.00
N GLN A 194 -16.55 75.60 14.67
CA GLN A 194 -16.21 76.59 13.66
C GLN A 194 -17.49 77.27 13.17
#